data_AF-A0A956PJJ0-F1
#
_entry.id   AF-A0A956PJJ0-F1
#
_cell.length_a   1.000
_cell.length_b   1.000
_cell.length_c   1.000
_cell.angle_alpha   90.00
_cell.angle_beta   90.00
_cell.angle_gamma   90.00
#
_symmetry.space_group_name_H-M   'P 1'
#
loop_
_entity.id
_entity.type
_entity.pdbx_description
1 polymer ?
#
loop_
_entity_poly.entity_id
_entity_poly.type
_entity_poly.pdbx_seq_one_letter_code
_entity_poly.pdbx_strand_id
1 'polypeptide(L)'
;MIHDRFTRTPAPLTPLARQTDEVGSGSENATVTPGKNWLPTYEWAGRMVLPKPEERRDGGVYFEVSQAPEGQAELKGKKLWLNFEKMDWVDRVTTDVDFSERTEKGIKNGWQHPDRIDGWKNVSPLESLAGARKNDDMIVGLKEVRLSDDGQLFIEREPVQISGTNKALVTFEKKIDSHTWEVRHWNAETSDFSGPKEVIKTNGRDDLAPMKDGKLNRKGWYLYGDPGNSGKMEVTALEPRALFQAGTTDQVIRGQDESTRFLAKENWRLEEQQKGTYTKTLLKADKPETARPTEPIYEHMHKAFQLGDKGILLHLFGGAVGAPATLGLYLGHFAFGLAEVVKDPFTGEAKFDVEYKQIYAHNRGGIISGSQSWQTYMGDTERGLMYDRPVSDSFVEVPELFDDSKGQDPSRIFEDRMAEMTARYRSGTGDGASFVTSAQNCSQDSSQGLYATVSDWKQAMADGTIGTELSQFAEDV
;
A
#
# COMPACT_ATOMS: atom_id res chain seq x y z
N MET A 1 20.11 -15.85 19.04
CA MET A 1 21.37 -15.81 18.26
C MET A 1 21.19 -16.00 16.75
N ILE A 2 19.97 -16.25 16.24
CA ILE A 2 19.66 -16.38 14.79
C ILE A 2 19.04 -15.06 14.25
N HIS A 3 19.49 -13.90 14.73
CA HIS A 3 18.96 -12.59 14.28
C HIS A 3 20.07 -11.60 13.89
N ASP A 4 21.23 -11.65 14.57
CA ASP A 4 22.36 -10.75 14.29
C ASP A 4 23.15 -11.08 13.00
N ARG A 5 22.85 -12.18 12.28
CA ARG A 5 23.51 -12.53 10.99
C ARG A 5 22.75 -12.08 9.73
N PHE A 6 21.59 -11.42 9.87
CA PHE A 6 20.54 -11.42 8.84
C PHE A 6 20.40 -10.15 7.99
N THR A 7 21.36 -9.23 8.04
CA THR A 7 21.25 -7.94 7.30
C THR A 7 22.55 -7.48 6.64
N ARG A 8 23.40 -8.40 6.15
CA ARG A 8 24.49 -8.01 5.24
C ARG A 8 23.96 -7.94 3.80
N THR A 9 23.37 -6.80 3.46
CA THR A 9 23.32 -6.26 2.09
C THR A 9 24.63 -5.46 1.87
N PRO A 10 25.11 -5.24 0.64
CA PRO A 10 26.33 -4.46 0.41
C PRO A 10 26.17 -3.05 1.00
N ALA A 11 27.31 -2.46 1.37
CA ALA A 11 27.55 -1.14 1.98
C ALA A 11 26.35 -0.17 2.14
N PRO A 12 26.24 0.51 3.30
CA PRO A 12 25.24 1.56 3.48
C PRO A 12 25.39 2.60 2.36
N LEU A 13 24.30 2.88 1.65
CA LEU A 13 24.16 4.17 1.00
C LEU A 13 24.25 5.20 2.11
N THR A 14 25.31 6.00 2.06
CA THR A 14 25.49 7.16 2.93
C THR A 14 24.18 7.95 2.96
N PRO A 15 23.63 8.30 4.13
CA PRO A 15 22.54 9.25 4.16
C PRO A 15 23.07 10.53 3.55
N LEU A 16 22.54 10.95 2.40
CA LEU A 16 22.64 12.33 1.98
C LEU A 16 21.93 13.12 3.06
N ALA A 17 22.72 13.71 3.96
CA ALA A 17 22.24 14.67 4.92
C ALA A 17 21.46 15.72 4.14
N ARG A 18 20.17 15.91 4.47
CA ARG A 18 19.50 17.16 4.15
C ARG A 18 20.34 18.25 4.80
N GLN A 19 20.95 19.08 3.95
CA GLN A 19 21.52 20.34 4.40
C GLN A 19 20.36 21.10 5.03
N THR A 20 20.43 21.27 6.35
CA THR A 20 19.55 22.13 7.10
C THR A 20 19.95 23.57 6.76
N ASP A 21 19.31 24.13 5.75
CA ASP A 21 19.37 25.57 5.55
C ASP A 21 18.56 26.24 6.67
N GLU A 22 19.24 27.14 7.36
CA GLU A 22 18.73 27.95 8.44
C GLU A 22 17.46 28.70 8.02
N VAL A 23 16.52 28.78 8.95
CA VAL A 23 15.23 29.46 8.81
C VAL A 23 15.46 30.96 8.55
N GLY A 24 15.45 31.32 7.28
CA GLY A 24 15.23 32.69 6.81
C GLY A 24 13.73 32.98 6.81
N SER A 25 13.31 33.90 7.67
CA SER A 25 11.95 34.43 7.76
C SER A 25 11.48 35.04 6.43
N GLY A 26 10.28 34.64 5.99
CA GLY A 26 9.41 35.45 5.14
C GLY A 26 9.55 35.23 3.63
N SER A 27 8.83 34.25 3.11
CA SER A 27 8.20 34.35 1.79
C SER A 27 6.90 33.55 1.80
N GLU A 28 5.80 34.20 1.45
CA GLU A 28 4.51 33.55 1.25
C GLU A 28 4.70 32.36 0.28
N ASN A 29 4.43 31.14 0.77
CA ASN A 29 4.42 29.94 -0.05
C ASN A 29 3.26 30.03 -1.05
N ALA A 30 3.53 30.64 -2.21
CA ALA A 30 2.65 30.51 -3.37
C ALA A 30 2.48 29.01 -3.66
N THR A 31 1.28 28.50 -3.42
CA THR A 31 0.96 27.09 -3.57
C THR A 31 1.03 26.76 -5.07
N VAL A 32 2.13 26.13 -5.49
CA VAL A 32 2.26 25.65 -6.87
C VAL A 32 1.18 24.59 -7.07
N THR A 33 0.25 24.87 -7.98
CA THR A 33 -0.83 23.93 -8.28
C THR A 33 -0.36 22.94 -9.35
N PRO A 34 -0.62 21.63 -9.19
CA PRO A 34 -0.35 20.64 -10.22
C PRO A 34 -1.01 21.01 -11.56
N GLY A 35 -0.35 20.69 -12.67
CA GLY A 35 -0.93 20.92 -14.00
C GLY A 35 -2.16 20.03 -14.26
N LYS A 36 -3.00 20.39 -15.23
CA LYS A 36 -4.27 19.70 -15.55
C LYS A 36 -4.19 18.19 -15.85
N ASN A 37 -3.00 17.65 -16.12
CA ASN A 37 -2.80 16.22 -16.38
C ASN A 37 -2.54 15.41 -15.10
N TRP A 38 -2.49 16.09 -13.95
CA TRP A 38 -2.36 15.50 -12.65
C TRP A 38 -3.72 15.48 -11.97
N LEU A 39 -4.16 14.29 -11.56
CA LEU A 39 -5.39 14.07 -10.83
C LEU A 39 -5.09 13.81 -9.35
N PRO A 40 -6.00 14.08 -8.42
CA PRO A 40 -5.84 13.66 -7.03
C PRO A 40 -5.66 12.14 -6.92
N THR A 41 -4.75 11.70 -6.06
CA THR A 41 -4.59 10.26 -5.74
C THR A 41 -5.82 9.76 -4.99
N TYR A 42 -6.26 10.53 -3.98
CA TYR A 42 -7.49 10.40 -3.20
C TYR A 42 -8.22 11.75 -3.15
N GLU A 43 -9.53 11.74 -2.92
CA GLU A 43 -10.30 12.98 -2.71
C GLU A 43 -9.81 13.75 -1.48
N TRP A 44 -9.63 13.03 -0.37
CA TRP A 44 -8.94 13.49 0.83
C TRP A 44 -7.56 12.88 0.88
N ALA A 45 -6.53 13.71 0.74
CA ALA A 45 -5.15 13.29 0.84
C ALA A 45 -4.34 14.35 1.57
N GLY A 46 -3.36 13.94 2.36
CA GLY A 46 -2.61 14.90 3.16
C GLY A 46 -1.61 14.27 4.08
N ARG A 47 -0.93 15.13 4.82
CA ARG A 47 0.13 14.75 5.73
C ARG A 47 -0.41 14.55 7.14
N MET A 48 -0.11 13.40 7.74
CA MET A 48 -0.34 13.20 9.17
C MET A 48 0.76 13.90 9.95
N VAL A 49 0.36 14.65 10.97
CA VAL A 49 1.26 15.37 11.87
C VAL A 49 0.95 14.93 13.29
N LEU A 50 1.93 14.27 13.92
CA LEU A 50 1.80 13.86 15.31
C LEU A 50 1.70 15.13 16.20
N PRO A 51 0.68 15.25 17.06
CA PRO A 51 0.56 16.39 17.97
C PRO A 51 1.71 16.38 18.99
N LYS A 52 2.01 17.53 19.59
CA LYS A 52 2.87 17.54 20.78
C LYS A 52 2.14 16.92 21.97
N PRO A 53 2.84 16.42 23.01
CA PRO A 53 2.21 15.83 24.19
C PRO A 53 1.10 16.69 24.81
N GLU A 54 1.29 18.01 24.88
CA GLU A 54 0.34 18.98 25.42
C GLU A 54 -0.85 19.30 24.49
N GLU A 55 -0.77 18.92 23.22
CA GLU A 55 -1.82 19.13 22.20
C GLU A 55 -2.68 17.88 21.98
N ARG A 56 -2.32 16.74 22.61
CA ARG A 56 -3.04 15.47 22.47
C ARG A 56 -4.46 15.60 23.00
N ARG A 57 -5.43 15.10 22.22
CA ARG A 57 -6.84 15.00 22.62
C ARG A 57 -7.49 13.79 21.96
N ASP A 58 -8.17 12.98 22.76
CA ASP A 58 -9.03 11.88 22.29
C ASP A 58 -8.35 10.90 21.30
N GLY A 59 -7.03 10.72 21.38
CA GLY A 59 -6.27 9.84 20.49
C GLY A 59 -6.18 10.31 19.03
N GLY A 60 -6.57 11.54 18.71
CA GLY A 60 -6.49 12.07 17.35
C GLY A 60 -5.11 12.59 16.97
N VAL A 61 -4.96 13.00 15.71
CA VAL A 61 -3.76 13.65 15.18
C VAL A 61 -4.13 14.85 14.33
N TYR A 62 -3.14 15.65 13.93
CA TYR A 62 -3.37 16.65 12.91
C TYR A 62 -3.25 16.06 11.50
N PHE A 63 -4.06 16.58 10.59
CA PHE A 63 -4.04 16.27 9.17
C PHE A 63 -3.90 17.56 8.37
N GLU A 64 -2.77 17.73 7.70
CA GLU A 64 -2.55 18.84 6.79
C GLU A 64 -3.06 18.48 5.41
N VAL A 65 -4.14 19.13 5.01
CA VAL A 65 -4.92 18.80 3.82
C VAL A 65 -4.16 19.22 2.57
N SER A 66 -3.81 18.26 1.71
CA SER A 66 -3.24 18.51 0.38
C SER A 66 -4.31 18.42 -0.71
N GLN A 67 -5.22 17.45 -0.58
CA GLN A 67 -6.41 17.28 -1.41
C GLN A 67 -7.65 17.26 -0.54
N ALA A 68 -8.69 17.90 -1.06
CA ALA A 68 -10.04 17.92 -0.51
C ALA A 68 -11.02 17.84 -1.69
N PRO A 69 -12.24 17.29 -1.47
CA PRO A 69 -13.33 17.31 -2.45
C PRO A 69 -13.64 18.71 -2.96
N GLU A 70 -14.26 18.80 -4.13
CA GLU A 70 -14.55 20.09 -4.80
C GLU A 70 -15.34 21.06 -3.91
N GLY A 71 -16.31 20.54 -3.14
CA GLY A 71 -17.11 21.34 -2.21
C GLY A 71 -16.38 21.81 -0.94
N GLN A 72 -15.14 21.38 -0.72
CA GLN A 72 -14.29 21.73 0.43
C GLN A 72 -12.89 22.19 0.00
N ALA A 73 -12.75 22.68 -1.24
CA ALA A 73 -11.46 23.06 -1.81
C ALA A 73 -10.71 24.13 -0.99
N GLU A 74 -11.44 24.97 -0.24
CA GLU A 74 -10.90 25.98 0.68
C GLU A 74 -10.20 25.39 1.91
N LEU A 75 -10.29 24.08 2.13
CA LEU A 75 -9.56 23.38 3.19
C LEU A 75 -8.14 22.98 2.78
N LYS A 76 -7.81 23.01 1.49
CA LYS A 76 -6.44 22.72 1.03
C LYS A 76 -5.43 23.68 1.67
N GLY A 77 -4.34 23.13 2.17
CA GLY A 77 -3.31 23.84 2.93
C GLY A 77 -3.64 24.07 4.41
N LYS A 78 -4.86 23.75 4.88
CA LYS A 78 -5.22 23.87 6.30
C LYS A 78 -4.80 22.62 7.08
N LYS A 79 -4.53 22.83 8.36
CA LYS A 79 -4.27 21.80 9.35
C LYS A 79 -5.54 21.56 10.15
N LEU A 80 -6.15 20.39 9.98
CA LEU A 80 -7.38 19.99 10.65
C LEU A 80 -7.08 18.89 11.68
N TRP A 81 -7.97 18.69 12.65
CA TRP A 81 -7.87 17.55 13.56
C TRP A 81 -8.56 16.35 12.94
N LEU A 82 -7.90 15.20 12.97
CA LEU A 82 -8.38 13.93 12.46
C LEU A 82 -8.55 12.95 13.63
N ASN A 83 -9.72 12.33 13.72
CA ASN A 83 -9.95 11.24 14.66
C ASN A 83 -10.72 10.09 14.00
N PHE A 84 -10.72 8.93 14.64
CA PHE A 84 -11.68 7.89 14.31
C PHE A 84 -13.07 8.26 14.85
N GLU A 85 -14.11 7.78 14.18
CA GLU A 85 -15.39 7.58 14.85
C GLU A 85 -15.22 6.63 16.04
N LYS A 86 -16.17 6.64 16.98
CA LYS A 86 -16.10 5.74 18.13
C LYS A 86 -16.22 4.28 17.65
N MET A 87 -15.13 3.54 17.72
CA MET A 87 -15.04 2.15 17.25
C MET A 87 -14.33 1.27 18.28
N ASP A 88 -14.92 0.10 18.58
CA ASP A 88 -14.41 -0.80 19.63
C ASP A 88 -12.98 -1.30 19.35
N TRP A 89 -12.62 -1.46 18.07
CA TRP A 89 -11.27 -1.94 17.72
C TRP A 89 -10.19 -0.92 18.07
N VAL A 90 -10.49 0.38 18.00
CA VAL A 90 -9.55 1.46 18.36
C VAL A 90 -9.19 1.38 19.84
N ASP A 91 -10.20 1.18 20.70
CA ASP A 91 -10.00 1.05 22.14
C ASP A 91 -9.18 -0.21 22.48
N ARG A 92 -9.42 -1.34 21.80
CA ARG A 92 -8.70 -2.62 22.04
C ARG A 92 -7.20 -2.56 21.78
N VAL A 93 -6.74 -1.65 20.93
CA VAL A 93 -5.32 -1.54 20.54
C VAL A 93 -4.65 -0.26 21.01
N THR A 94 -5.42 0.63 21.63
CA THR A 94 -4.84 1.80 22.30
C THR A 94 -4.04 1.31 23.50
N THR A 95 -2.75 1.66 23.52
CA THR A 95 -1.81 1.11 24.51
C THR A 95 -0.82 2.16 24.95
N ASP A 96 -0.31 2.02 26.17
CA ASP A 96 0.91 2.72 26.57
C ASP A 96 2.08 2.23 25.73
N VAL A 97 3.03 3.13 25.48
CA VAL A 97 4.28 2.83 24.77
C VAL A 97 5.46 3.23 25.65
N ASP A 98 6.25 2.25 26.04
CA ASP A 98 7.50 2.42 26.79
C ASP A 98 8.53 1.45 26.20
N PHE A 99 9.63 1.98 25.65
CA PHE A 99 10.58 1.17 24.91
C PHE A 99 11.30 0.15 25.77
N SER A 100 11.35 -1.09 25.29
CA SER A 100 12.14 -2.15 25.91
C SER A 100 13.62 -2.07 25.54
N GLU A 101 14.48 -2.76 26.29
CA GLU A 101 15.89 -2.96 25.91
C GLU A 101 16.05 -3.58 24.52
N ARG A 102 15.07 -4.38 24.09
CA ARG A 102 15.06 -5.01 22.77
C ARG A 102 14.81 -3.98 21.67
N THR A 103 13.89 -3.04 21.90
CA THR A 103 13.60 -1.91 21.01
C THR A 103 14.81 -1.00 20.87
N GLU A 104 15.43 -0.63 21.99
CA GLU A 104 16.71 0.10 22.04
C GLU A 104 17.82 -0.58 21.23
N LYS A 105 17.92 -1.92 21.31
CA LYS A 105 18.87 -2.67 20.48
C LYS A 105 18.50 -2.63 18.99
N GLY A 106 17.21 -2.69 18.66
CA GLY A 106 16.69 -2.56 17.29
C GLY A 106 17.09 -1.23 16.65
N ILE A 107 16.90 -0.12 17.38
CA ILE A 107 17.31 1.23 16.97
C ILE A 107 18.81 1.29 16.70
N LYS A 108 19.64 0.77 17.62
CA LYS A 108 21.10 0.70 17.44
C LYS A 108 21.52 -0.15 16.24
N ASN A 109 20.69 -1.12 15.85
CA ASN A 109 20.88 -1.95 14.66
C ASN A 109 20.32 -1.31 13.37
N GLY A 110 19.87 -0.06 13.44
CA GLY A 110 19.39 0.75 12.31
C GLY A 110 17.96 0.44 11.88
N TRP A 111 17.18 -0.27 12.70
CA TRP A 111 15.75 -0.44 12.46
C TRP A 111 15.02 0.85 12.81
N GLN A 112 14.03 1.22 12.00
CA GLN A 112 13.21 2.39 12.28
C GLN A 112 12.13 1.98 13.28
N HIS A 113 11.99 2.78 14.34
CA HIS A 113 11.06 2.60 15.45
C HIS A 113 10.29 3.91 15.70
N PRO A 114 9.14 3.87 16.39
CA PRO A 114 8.30 5.03 16.59
C PRO A 114 8.81 5.89 17.77
N ASP A 115 10.07 6.32 17.74
CA ASP A 115 10.78 6.97 18.87
C ASP A 115 10.06 8.21 19.41
N ARG A 116 9.19 8.82 18.60
CA ARG A 116 8.45 10.05 18.94
C ARG A 116 7.31 9.84 19.94
N ILE A 117 6.87 8.58 20.10
CA ILE A 117 5.80 8.18 21.02
C ILE A 117 6.33 7.34 22.19
N ASP A 118 7.65 7.23 22.35
CA ASP A 118 8.24 6.58 23.53
C ASP A 118 7.87 7.35 24.81
N GLY A 119 7.47 6.61 25.84
CA GLY A 119 6.96 7.14 27.10
C GLY A 119 5.52 7.65 27.05
N TRP A 120 4.83 7.58 25.92
CA TRP A 120 3.45 8.06 25.82
C TRP A 120 2.46 7.06 26.40
N LYS A 121 1.40 7.59 27.03
CA LYS A 121 0.28 6.81 27.56
C LYS A 121 -0.92 6.86 26.63
N ASN A 122 -1.67 5.77 26.57
CA ASN A 122 -2.86 5.60 25.73
C ASN A 122 -2.63 6.04 24.27
N VAL A 123 -1.58 5.52 23.64
CA VAL A 123 -1.28 5.81 22.23
C VAL A 123 -2.30 5.12 21.33
N SER A 124 -2.99 5.92 20.52
CA SER A 124 -4.01 5.44 19.58
C SER A 124 -3.42 4.84 18.28
N PRO A 125 -4.23 4.17 17.46
CA PRO A 125 -3.85 3.79 16.09
C PRO A 125 -3.41 4.93 15.19
N LEU A 126 -4.00 6.14 15.32
CA LEU A 126 -3.59 7.31 14.53
C LEU A 126 -2.27 7.88 15.01
N GLU A 127 -2.10 7.97 16.33
CA GLU A 127 -0.86 8.46 16.94
C GLU A 127 0.31 7.51 16.61
N SER A 128 0.10 6.19 16.70
CA SER A 128 1.11 5.21 16.30
C SER A 128 1.45 5.28 14.80
N LEU A 129 0.49 5.60 13.93
CA LEU A 129 0.73 5.76 12.50
C LEU A 129 1.49 7.06 12.19
N ALA A 130 1.08 8.19 12.77
CA ALA A 130 1.75 9.49 12.59
C ALA A 130 3.15 9.52 13.22
N GLY A 131 3.33 8.84 14.35
CA GLY A 131 4.58 8.74 15.09
C GLY A 131 5.53 7.65 14.60
N ALA A 132 5.12 6.84 13.62
CA ALA A 132 5.88 5.68 13.14
C ALA A 132 7.24 6.02 12.50
N ARG A 133 7.44 7.28 12.10
CA ARG A 133 8.68 7.77 11.48
C ARG A 133 9.25 8.91 12.27
N LYS A 134 10.56 9.14 12.08
CA LYS A 134 11.31 10.22 12.73
C LYS A 134 10.76 11.63 12.46
N ASN A 135 10.14 11.84 11.29
CA ASN A 135 9.57 13.13 10.91
C ASN A 135 8.09 12.95 10.52
N ASP A 136 7.34 14.05 10.53
CA ASP A 136 6.02 14.11 9.89
C ASP A 136 6.20 14.14 8.37
N ASP A 137 6.37 12.95 7.80
CA ASP A 137 6.48 12.71 6.35
C ASP A 137 5.51 11.62 5.85
N MET A 138 4.61 11.18 6.73
CA MET A 138 3.56 10.23 6.40
C MET A 138 2.45 10.94 5.62
N ILE A 139 2.26 10.55 4.36
CA ILE A 139 1.16 11.00 3.52
C ILE A 139 0.13 9.88 3.44
N VAL A 140 -1.14 10.22 3.64
CA VAL A 140 -2.25 9.27 3.62
C VAL A 140 -3.40 9.77 2.76
N GLY A 141 -4.10 8.83 2.15
CA GLY A 141 -5.47 9.00 1.65
C GLY A 141 -6.47 8.61 2.74
N LEU A 142 -7.56 9.36 2.86
CA LEU A 142 -8.65 9.07 3.79
C LEU A 142 -9.88 8.56 3.03
N LYS A 143 -10.58 7.58 3.61
CA LYS A 143 -11.84 7.04 3.11
C LYS A 143 -12.96 7.34 4.10
N GLU A 144 -14.19 7.45 3.59
CA GLU A 144 -15.40 7.62 4.42
C GLU A 144 -15.27 8.80 5.40
N VAL A 145 -14.79 9.94 4.91
CA VAL A 145 -14.50 11.12 5.73
C VAL A 145 -15.78 11.88 6.05
N ARG A 146 -16.02 12.14 7.33
CA ARG A 146 -17.04 13.08 7.81
C ARG A 146 -16.37 14.33 8.36
N LEU A 147 -16.72 15.49 7.81
CA LEU A 147 -16.37 16.80 8.36
C LEU A 147 -17.45 17.23 9.36
N SER A 148 -17.05 17.53 10.60
CA SER A 148 -17.95 18.05 11.64
C SER A 148 -18.14 19.57 11.54
N ASP A 149 -19.20 20.07 12.18
CA ASP A 149 -19.53 21.50 12.21
C ASP A 149 -18.43 22.37 12.83
N ASP A 150 -17.62 21.80 13.73
CA ASP A 150 -16.48 22.46 14.37
C ASP A 150 -15.16 22.30 13.58
N GLY A 151 -15.21 21.72 12.38
CA GLY A 151 -14.08 21.65 11.45
C GLY A 151 -13.11 20.49 11.69
N GLN A 152 -13.54 19.42 12.35
CA GLN A 152 -12.76 18.21 12.55
C GLN A 152 -13.13 17.14 11.52
N LEU A 153 -12.17 16.27 11.21
CA LEU A 153 -12.35 15.12 10.33
C LEU A 153 -12.52 13.85 11.16
N PHE A 154 -13.52 13.07 10.81
CA PHE A 154 -13.77 11.74 11.35
C PHE A 154 -13.70 10.69 10.24
N ILE A 155 -13.14 9.53 10.56
CA ILE A 155 -13.00 8.40 9.65
C ILE A 155 -13.43 7.09 10.32
N GLU A 156 -13.91 6.15 9.53
CA GLU A 156 -14.26 4.78 9.96
C GLU A 156 -13.28 3.72 9.44
N ARG A 157 -12.31 4.13 8.61
CA ARG A 157 -11.29 3.24 8.03
C ARG A 157 -9.90 3.73 8.33
N GLU A 158 -8.97 2.80 8.54
CA GLU A 158 -7.56 3.13 8.72
C GLU A 158 -7.07 3.97 7.52
N PRO A 159 -6.35 5.09 7.76
CA PRO A 159 -5.75 5.87 6.69
C PRO A 159 -4.85 5.00 5.79
N VAL A 160 -4.99 5.18 4.48
CA VAL A 160 -4.19 4.44 3.50
C VAL A 160 -2.92 5.21 3.22
N GLN A 161 -1.77 4.61 3.48
CA GLN A 161 -0.47 5.23 3.16
C GLN A 161 -0.31 5.35 1.63
N ILE A 162 0.05 6.55 1.17
CA ILE A 162 0.25 6.89 -0.24
C ILE A 162 1.59 7.60 -0.48
N SER A 163 2.15 7.47 -1.68
CA SER A 163 3.40 8.11 -2.10
C SER A 163 3.06 9.21 -3.10
N GLY A 164 2.65 10.36 -2.59
CA GLY A 164 2.25 11.52 -3.39
C GLY A 164 0.73 11.72 -3.49
N THR A 165 0.30 12.97 -3.39
CA THR A 165 -1.14 13.32 -3.38
C THR A 165 -1.73 13.56 -4.75
N ASN A 166 -0.90 13.57 -5.79
CA ASN A 166 -1.30 13.66 -7.18
C ASN A 166 -0.77 12.48 -7.99
N LYS A 167 -1.50 12.11 -9.04
CA LYS A 167 -1.13 11.07 -9.99
C LYS A 167 -1.27 11.53 -11.44
N ALA A 168 -0.44 11.01 -12.33
CA ALA A 168 -0.50 11.24 -13.78
C ALA A 168 -0.20 9.94 -14.53
N LEU A 169 -0.67 9.82 -15.78
CA LEU A 169 -0.35 8.68 -16.66
C LEU A 169 0.56 9.14 -17.81
N VAL A 170 1.75 8.53 -17.94
CA VAL A 170 2.78 8.97 -18.89
C VAL A 170 3.50 7.83 -19.62
N THR A 171 4.20 8.18 -20.70
CA THR A 171 5.37 7.45 -21.20
C THR A 171 6.65 8.23 -20.86
N PHE A 172 7.74 7.52 -20.57
CA PHE A 172 9.07 8.14 -20.46
C PHE A 172 9.69 8.31 -21.85
N GLU A 173 10.16 9.51 -22.17
CA GLU A 173 10.74 9.84 -23.49
C GLU A 173 12.27 9.91 -23.42
N LYS A 174 12.81 10.54 -22.37
CA LYS A 174 14.25 10.78 -22.24
C LYS A 174 14.67 10.89 -20.78
N LYS A 175 15.76 10.22 -20.41
CA LYS A 175 16.49 10.48 -19.16
C LYS A 175 17.41 11.68 -19.38
N ILE A 176 17.22 12.75 -18.62
CA ILE A 176 18.03 13.98 -18.71
C ILE A 176 19.27 13.85 -17.81
N ASP A 177 19.07 13.41 -16.57
CA ASP A 177 20.12 13.09 -15.60
C ASP A 177 19.67 11.91 -14.70
N SER A 178 20.36 11.64 -13.59
CA SER A 178 20.04 10.53 -12.69
C SER A 178 18.57 10.49 -12.25
N HIS A 179 17.98 11.66 -12.00
CA HIS A 179 16.64 11.81 -11.40
C HIS A 179 15.67 12.63 -12.26
N THR A 180 16.15 13.30 -13.30
CA THR A 180 15.31 14.14 -14.15
C THR A 180 14.93 13.41 -15.43
N TRP A 181 13.64 13.45 -15.76
CA TRP A 181 13.07 12.77 -16.92
C TRP A 181 12.18 13.72 -17.72
N GLU A 182 12.27 13.61 -19.04
CA GLU A 182 11.21 14.11 -19.92
C GLU A 182 10.18 12.98 -20.10
N VAL A 183 8.92 13.30 -19.81
CA VAL A 183 7.77 12.40 -19.94
C VAL A 183 6.74 13.02 -20.87
N ARG A 184 5.86 12.16 -21.38
CA ARG A 184 4.73 12.57 -22.20
C ARG A 184 3.44 12.06 -21.59
N HIS A 185 2.51 12.98 -21.38
CA HIS A 185 1.22 12.66 -20.78
C HIS A 185 0.29 11.92 -21.73
N TRP A 186 -0.58 11.11 -21.14
CA TRP A 186 -1.76 10.57 -21.81
C TRP A 186 -2.68 11.70 -22.29
N ASN A 187 -3.22 11.52 -23.48
CA ASN A 187 -4.23 12.39 -24.06
C ASN A 187 -5.55 11.61 -24.19
N ALA A 188 -6.54 11.99 -23.39
CA ALA A 188 -7.84 11.34 -23.40
C ALA A 188 -8.61 11.54 -24.72
N GLU A 189 -8.38 12.64 -25.44
CA GLU A 189 -9.08 12.92 -26.71
C GLU A 189 -8.66 11.97 -27.83
N THR A 190 -7.37 11.61 -27.87
CA THR A 190 -6.78 10.72 -28.88
C THR A 190 -6.59 9.30 -28.37
N SER A 191 -6.80 9.06 -27.08
CA SER A 191 -6.59 7.78 -26.40
C SER A 191 -5.17 7.21 -26.61
N ASP A 192 -4.17 8.09 -26.55
CA ASP A 192 -2.76 7.73 -26.68
C ASP A 192 -1.83 8.68 -25.92
N PHE A 193 -0.52 8.40 -25.95
CA PHE A 193 0.49 9.31 -25.42
C PHE A 193 0.88 10.35 -26.48
N SER A 194 -0.05 11.21 -26.88
CA SER A 194 0.22 12.41 -27.69
C SER A 194 0.08 13.72 -26.91
N GLY A 195 -0.14 13.61 -25.60
CA GLY A 195 -0.31 14.74 -24.70
C GLY A 195 0.95 15.61 -24.56
N PRO A 196 0.86 16.66 -23.74
CA PRO A 196 1.98 17.57 -23.51
C PRO A 196 3.18 16.83 -22.90
N LYS A 197 4.37 17.37 -23.19
CA LYS A 197 5.59 16.95 -22.52
C LYS A 197 5.75 17.67 -21.20
N GLU A 198 6.34 17.01 -20.22
CA GLU A 198 6.69 17.58 -18.93
C GLU A 198 8.08 17.09 -18.50
N VAL A 199 8.82 17.95 -17.77
CA VAL A 199 10.05 17.54 -17.09
C VAL A 199 9.73 17.29 -15.63
N ILE A 200 9.89 16.05 -15.20
CA ILE A 200 9.65 15.60 -13.82
C ILE A 200 10.97 15.22 -13.15
N LYS A 201 10.97 15.25 -11.81
CA LYS A 201 12.08 14.76 -11.00
C LYS A 201 11.61 13.57 -10.17
N THR A 202 12.30 12.43 -10.26
CA THR A 202 12.11 11.31 -9.35
C THR A 202 13.01 11.48 -8.12
N ASN A 203 12.54 11.12 -6.95
CA ASN A 203 13.37 11.05 -5.75
C ASN A 203 13.84 9.60 -5.49
N GLY A 204 14.75 9.38 -4.54
CA GLY A 204 15.17 8.03 -4.13
C GLY A 204 16.23 7.40 -5.05
N ARG A 205 15.94 6.25 -5.67
CA ARG A 205 16.93 5.44 -6.41
C ARG A 205 17.44 6.12 -7.70
N ASP A 206 18.73 5.97 -7.96
CA ASP A 206 19.39 6.38 -9.22
C ASP A 206 19.22 5.35 -10.37
N ASP A 207 18.98 4.09 -10.00
CA ASP A 207 18.94 2.94 -10.90
C ASP A 207 17.57 2.71 -11.55
N LEU A 208 16.61 3.63 -11.33
CA LEU A 208 15.33 3.62 -12.02
C LEU A 208 15.55 3.62 -13.53
N ALA A 209 14.95 2.63 -14.20
CA ALA A 209 15.07 2.42 -15.63
C ALA A 209 13.72 2.03 -16.27
N PRO A 210 12.66 2.84 -16.12
CA PRO A 210 11.33 2.54 -16.68
C PRO A 210 11.34 2.41 -18.22
N MET A 211 12.35 2.99 -18.89
CA MET A 211 12.56 2.86 -20.35
C MET A 211 13.25 1.55 -20.76
N LYS A 212 13.85 0.78 -19.84
CA LYS A 212 14.62 -0.44 -20.17
C LYS A 212 13.76 -1.48 -20.86
N ASP A 213 12.51 -1.62 -20.42
CA ASP A 213 11.50 -2.39 -21.13
C ASP A 213 10.64 -1.46 -21.98
N GLY A 214 10.98 -1.38 -23.27
CA GLY A 214 10.22 -0.60 -24.24
C GLY A 214 8.77 -1.07 -24.41
N LYS A 215 8.42 -2.33 -24.10
CA LYS A 215 7.03 -2.82 -24.13
C LYS A 215 6.24 -2.25 -22.97
N LEU A 216 6.79 -2.30 -21.76
CA LEU A 216 6.18 -1.70 -20.57
C LEU A 216 6.02 -0.19 -20.74
N ASN A 217 7.09 0.51 -21.13
CA ASN A 217 7.04 1.96 -21.30
C ASN A 217 5.97 2.39 -22.30
N ARG A 218 5.82 1.69 -23.44
CA ARG A 218 4.75 1.97 -24.42
C ARG A 218 3.33 1.80 -23.89
N LYS A 219 3.13 1.00 -22.85
CA LYS A 219 1.83 0.83 -22.19
C LYS A 219 1.56 1.90 -21.13
N GLY A 220 2.59 2.62 -20.72
CA GLY A 220 2.53 3.73 -19.79
C GLY A 220 2.84 3.36 -18.35
N TRP A 221 3.10 4.40 -17.58
CA TRP A 221 3.38 4.37 -16.15
C TRP A 221 2.52 5.40 -15.46
N TYR A 222 1.90 5.03 -14.34
CA TYR A 222 1.36 6.03 -13.43
C TYR A 222 2.52 6.59 -12.60
N LEU A 223 2.59 7.92 -12.52
CA LEU A 223 3.47 8.66 -11.65
C LEU A 223 2.66 9.13 -10.45
N TYR A 224 3.23 9.06 -9.26
CA TYR A 224 2.65 9.64 -8.06
C TYR A 224 3.63 10.62 -7.43
N GLY A 225 3.17 11.83 -7.12
CA GLY A 225 4.04 12.90 -6.69
C GLY A 225 3.32 14.20 -6.36
N ASP A 226 4.10 15.20 -5.97
CA ASP A 226 3.62 16.52 -5.59
C ASP A 226 4.52 17.63 -6.17
N PRO A 227 4.02 18.87 -6.33
CA PRO A 227 4.84 19.98 -6.78
C PRO A 227 5.98 20.26 -5.78
N GLY A 228 7.23 20.24 -6.27
CA GLY A 228 8.39 20.64 -5.48
C GLY A 228 8.61 22.15 -5.46
N ASN A 229 9.56 22.60 -4.63
CA ASN A 229 9.88 24.03 -4.45
C ASN A 229 10.37 24.73 -5.74
N SER A 230 10.84 23.96 -6.73
CA SER A 230 11.28 24.46 -8.04
C SER A 230 10.15 24.61 -9.06
N GLY A 231 8.91 24.30 -8.67
CA GLY A 231 7.74 24.26 -9.55
C GLY A 231 7.65 23.02 -10.44
N LYS A 232 8.62 22.10 -10.37
CA LYS A 232 8.57 20.78 -11.03
C LYS A 232 7.88 19.76 -10.16
N MET A 233 7.20 18.80 -10.77
CA MET A 233 6.65 17.65 -10.06
C MET A 233 7.77 16.74 -9.54
N GLU A 234 7.73 16.48 -8.23
CA GLU A 234 8.58 15.53 -7.54
C GLU A 234 7.83 14.20 -7.38
N VAL A 235 8.25 13.21 -8.16
CA VAL A 235 7.66 11.88 -8.23
C VAL A 235 8.34 10.98 -7.20
N THR A 236 7.51 10.37 -6.36
CA THR A 236 7.91 9.50 -5.25
C THR A 236 7.52 8.05 -5.47
N ALA A 237 6.61 7.76 -6.41
CA ALA A 237 6.32 6.38 -6.79
C ALA A 237 5.98 6.22 -8.28
N LEU A 238 6.25 5.02 -8.78
CA LEU A 238 5.98 4.59 -10.15
C LEU A 238 5.16 3.29 -10.16
N GLU A 239 4.15 3.22 -11.02
CA GLU A 239 3.32 2.03 -11.19
C GLU A 239 3.19 1.66 -12.68
N PRO A 240 3.58 0.45 -13.11
CA PRO A 240 3.47 0.05 -14.51
C PRO A 240 2.01 -0.23 -14.86
N ARG A 241 1.42 0.58 -15.75
CA ARG A 241 -0.01 0.46 -16.11
C ARG A 241 -0.40 -0.94 -16.55
N ALA A 242 0.46 -1.59 -17.33
CA ALA A 242 0.16 -2.90 -17.91
C ALA A 242 -0.06 -4.01 -16.87
N LEU A 243 0.53 -3.88 -15.68
CA LEU A 243 0.37 -4.84 -14.59
C LEU A 243 -1.06 -4.85 -14.03
N PHE A 244 -1.74 -3.70 -14.00
CA PHE A 244 -3.04 -3.54 -13.35
C PHE A 244 -4.23 -3.60 -14.30
N GLN A 245 -4.00 -3.57 -15.62
CA GLN A 245 -5.10 -3.70 -16.59
C GLN A 245 -5.85 -5.02 -16.39
N ALA A 246 -7.12 -4.94 -16.01
CA ALA A 246 -7.97 -6.09 -15.72
C ALA A 246 -8.40 -6.84 -16.99
N GLY A 247 -8.20 -6.27 -18.18
CA GLY A 247 -8.63 -6.87 -19.45
C GLY A 247 -7.66 -7.87 -20.09
N THR A 248 -6.44 -8.06 -19.58
CA THR A 248 -5.39 -8.83 -20.24
C THR A 248 -4.79 -9.91 -19.33
N THR A 249 -4.75 -11.16 -19.80
CA THR A 249 -4.02 -12.28 -19.19
C THR A 249 -2.92 -12.74 -20.14
N ASP A 250 -1.82 -13.24 -19.59
CA ASP A 250 -0.75 -13.86 -20.36
C ASP A 250 -0.96 -15.38 -20.47
N GLN A 251 -1.65 -16.00 -19.51
CA GLN A 251 -1.94 -17.44 -19.50
C GLN A 251 -3.16 -17.82 -18.65
N VAL A 252 -3.86 -18.88 -19.08
CA VAL A 252 -5.00 -19.46 -18.35
C VAL A 252 -4.67 -20.91 -17.99
N ILE A 253 -4.84 -21.25 -16.70
CA ILE A 253 -4.65 -22.61 -16.17
C ILE A 253 -6.00 -23.13 -15.68
N ARG A 254 -6.38 -24.34 -16.10
CA ARG A 254 -7.68 -24.94 -15.80
C ARG A 254 -7.52 -26.21 -14.97
N GLY A 255 -8.46 -26.45 -14.07
CA GLY A 255 -8.48 -27.61 -13.19
C GLY A 255 -7.78 -27.36 -11.87
N GLN A 256 -8.29 -28.01 -10.82
CA GLN A 256 -7.84 -27.85 -9.45
C GLN A 256 -6.38 -28.32 -9.25
N ASP A 257 -6.03 -29.49 -9.79
CA ASP A 257 -4.69 -30.07 -9.63
C ASP A 257 -3.63 -29.21 -10.34
N GLU A 258 -3.90 -28.79 -11.58
CA GLU A 258 -2.98 -27.93 -12.35
C GLU A 258 -2.84 -26.53 -11.74
N SER A 259 -3.93 -25.95 -11.23
CA SER A 259 -3.88 -24.65 -10.54
C SER A 259 -3.05 -24.75 -9.25
N THR A 260 -3.25 -25.82 -8.47
CA THR A 260 -2.47 -26.10 -7.26
C THR A 260 -1.00 -26.33 -7.58
N ARG A 261 -0.71 -27.11 -8.64
CA ARG A 261 0.65 -27.37 -9.13
C ARG A 261 1.35 -26.08 -9.54
N PHE A 262 0.66 -25.19 -10.25
CA PHE A 262 1.19 -23.90 -10.65
C PHE A 262 1.57 -23.05 -9.43
N LEU A 263 0.63 -22.85 -8.49
CA LEU A 263 0.87 -22.06 -7.28
C LEU A 263 2.04 -22.61 -6.46
N ALA A 264 2.13 -23.93 -6.31
CA ALA A 264 3.14 -24.58 -5.50
C ALA A 264 4.53 -24.67 -6.14
N LYS A 265 4.62 -24.77 -7.48
CA LYS A 265 5.88 -25.12 -8.17
C LYS A 265 6.32 -24.17 -9.27
N GLU A 266 5.39 -23.49 -9.95
CA GLU A 266 5.71 -22.73 -11.16
C GLU A 266 5.70 -21.22 -10.92
N ASN A 267 4.76 -20.71 -10.12
CA ASN A 267 4.62 -19.28 -9.81
C ASN A 267 5.91 -18.67 -9.24
N TRP A 268 6.67 -19.45 -8.47
CA TRP A 268 7.92 -19.04 -7.85
C TRP A 268 9.18 -19.47 -8.62
N ARG A 269 9.02 -20.08 -9.80
CA ARG A 269 10.16 -20.49 -10.63
C ARG A 269 10.69 -19.30 -11.41
N LEU A 270 11.55 -18.53 -10.74
CA LEU A 270 12.13 -17.30 -11.27
C LEU A 270 13.53 -17.56 -11.83
N GLU A 271 13.71 -17.27 -13.11
CA GLU A 271 15.00 -17.31 -13.79
C GLU A 271 15.59 -15.89 -13.83
N GLU A 272 16.93 -15.76 -13.82
CA GLU A 272 17.61 -14.46 -13.77
C GLU A 272 17.19 -13.55 -14.94
N GLN A 273 16.97 -14.13 -16.13
CA GLN A 273 16.47 -13.43 -17.32
C GLN A 273 15.07 -12.82 -17.18
N GLN A 274 14.29 -13.23 -16.17
CA GLN A 274 12.94 -12.70 -15.91
C GLN A 274 12.95 -11.48 -14.98
N LYS A 275 14.13 -10.98 -14.58
CA LYS A 275 14.22 -9.78 -13.76
C LYS A 275 13.63 -8.57 -14.51
N GLY A 276 12.67 -7.90 -13.87
CA GLY A 276 11.98 -6.74 -14.44
C GLY A 276 10.84 -7.10 -15.40
N THR A 277 10.46 -8.37 -15.48
CA THR A 277 9.25 -8.82 -16.19
C THR A 277 8.11 -9.10 -15.21
N TYR A 278 6.89 -9.21 -15.72
CA TYR A 278 5.71 -9.63 -14.97
C TYR A 278 4.90 -10.62 -15.83
N THR A 279 4.07 -11.41 -15.18
CA THR A 279 3.14 -12.35 -15.83
C THR A 279 1.81 -12.32 -15.10
N LYS A 280 0.71 -12.28 -15.84
CA LYS A 280 -0.66 -12.37 -15.30
C LYS A 280 -1.27 -13.71 -15.65
N THR A 281 -1.63 -14.47 -14.62
CA THR A 281 -2.16 -15.83 -14.74
C THR A 281 -3.60 -15.87 -14.24
N LEU A 282 -4.51 -16.37 -15.06
CA LEU A 282 -5.89 -16.65 -14.63
C LEU A 282 -6.02 -18.13 -14.27
N LEU A 283 -6.32 -18.43 -13.02
CA LEU A 283 -6.60 -19.78 -12.54
C LEU A 283 -8.10 -20.05 -12.59
N LYS A 284 -8.50 -21.12 -13.26
CA LYS A 284 -9.89 -21.60 -13.39
C LYS A 284 -10.00 -23.01 -12.83
N ALA A 285 -9.86 -23.12 -11.51
CA ALA A 285 -9.81 -24.39 -10.80
C ALA A 285 -11.11 -25.21 -10.92
N ASP A 286 -12.25 -24.53 -11.12
CA ASP A 286 -13.58 -25.11 -11.28
C ASP A 286 -13.86 -25.67 -12.69
N LYS A 287 -12.96 -25.44 -13.66
CA LYS A 287 -13.11 -25.92 -15.04
C LYS A 287 -12.39 -27.26 -15.24
N PRO A 288 -12.87 -28.13 -16.15
CA PRO A 288 -12.22 -29.41 -16.44
C PRO A 288 -10.74 -29.22 -16.84
N GLU A 289 -9.89 -30.12 -16.36
CA GLU A 289 -8.48 -30.16 -16.72
C GLU A 289 -8.29 -30.27 -18.24
N THR A 290 -7.27 -29.57 -18.74
CA THR A 290 -6.82 -29.71 -20.13
C THR A 290 -5.39 -30.23 -20.12
N ALA A 291 -5.11 -31.28 -20.90
CA ALA A 291 -3.83 -31.99 -20.90
C ALA A 291 -2.59 -31.14 -21.31
N ARG A 292 -2.79 -29.87 -21.67
CA ARG A 292 -1.76 -28.85 -21.93
C ARG A 292 -2.32 -27.49 -21.49
N PRO A 293 -1.46 -26.51 -21.14
CA PRO A 293 -1.88 -25.11 -21.20
C PRO A 293 -2.47 -24.91 -22.59
N THR A 294 -3.76 -24.59 -22.66
CA THR A 294 -4.29 -24.07 -23.92
C THR A 294 -3.45 -22.83 -24.23
N GLU A 295 -2.98 -22.68 -25.48
CA GLU A 295 -2.41 -21.41 -25.95
C GLU A 295 -3.26 -20.24 -25.43
N PRO A 296 -2.70 -19.01 -25.28
CA PRO A 296 -3.45 -17.83 -24.88
C PRO A 296 -4.56 -17.53 -25.91
N ILE A 297 -5.61 -18.33 -25.84
CA ILE A 297 -6.91 -18.07 -26.41
C ILE A 297 -7.31 -16.85 -25.62
N TYR A 298 -7.59 -15.79 -26.35
CA TYR A 298 -8.27 -14.58 -25.95
C TYR A 298 -9.62 -14.88 -25.25
N GLU A 299 -9.67 -15.77 -24.25
CA GLU A 299 -10.58 -15.64 -23.12
C GLU A 299 -10.08 -14.43 -22.36
N HIS A 300 -10.55 -13.30 -22.85
CA HIS A 300 -10.22 -12.03 -22.27
C HIS A 300 -10.60 -12.04 -20.78
N MET A 301 -9.67 -11.60 -19.93
CA MET A 301 -9.99 -11.33 -18.53
C MET A 301 -11.17 -10.35 -18.39
N HIS A 302 -11.56 -9.59 -19.43
CA HIS A 302 -12.80 -8.79 -19.41
C HIS A 302 -14.08 -9.61 -19.16
N LYS A 303 -14.06 -10.94 -19.37
CA LYS A 303 -15.18 -11.82 -18.99
C LYS A 303 -15.03 -12.38 -17.59
N ALA A 304 -13.81 -12.41 -17.07
CA ALA A 304 -13.50 -12.91 -15.75
C ALA A 304 -13.73 -11.83 -14.69
N PHE A 305 -13.43 -10.57 -15.00
CA PHE A 305 -13.52 -9.45 -14.07
C PHE A 305 -14.25 -8.25 -14.69
N GLN A 306 -15.22 -7.72 -13.96
CA GLN A 306 -16.08 -6.59 -14.28
C GLN A 306 -15.81 -5.42 -13.33
N LEU A 307 -16.22 -4.21 -13.73
CA LEU A 307 -16.12 -3.04 -12.85
C LEU A 307 -16.94 -3.28 -11.58
N GLY A 308 -16.34 -3.00 -10.42
CA GLY A 308 -16.93 -3.22 -9.10
C GLY A 308 -16.65 -4.61 -8.51
N ASP A 309 -16.02 -5.53 -9.26
CA ASP A 309 -15.60 -6.81 -8.68
C ASP A 309 -14.57 -6.56 -7.58
N LYS A 310 -14.81 -7.15 -6.41
CA LYS A 310 -13.98 -7.03 -5.21
C LYS A 310 -13.52 -8.40 -4.75
N GLY A 311 -12.37 -8.41 -4.10
CA GLY A 311 -11.76 -9.65 -3.64
C GLY A 311 -10.69 -9.42 -2.60
N ILE A 312 -10.31 -10.51 -1.94
CA ILE A 312 -9.17 -10.53 -1.05
C ILE A 312 -7.91 -10.64 -1.91
N LEU A 313 -6.93 -9.79 -1.61
CA LEU A 313 -5.60 -9.90 -2.16
C LEU A 313 -4.72 -10.75 -1.24
N LEU A 314 -4.01 -11.72 -1.79
CA LEU A 314 -2.95 -12.43 -1.11
C LEU A 314 -1.61 -11.92 -1.66
N HIS A 315 -0.88 -11.21 -0.81
CA HIS A 315 0.43 -10.68 -1.13
C HIS A 315 1.52 -11.61 -0.61
N LEU A 316 2.45 -11.96 -1.48
CA LEU A 316 3.63 -12.75 -1.14
C LEU A 316 4.88 -12.13 -1.77
N PHE A 317 5.97 -12.05 -1.01
CA PHE A 317 7.31 -11.89 -1.60
C PHE A 317 8.28 -12.86 -0.96
N GLY A 318 9.34 -13.23 -1.69
CA GLY A 318 10.36 -14.15 -1.21
C GLY A 318 11.77 -13.78 -1.69
N GLY A 319 12.75 -13.89 -0.79
CA GLY A 319 14.15 -13.59 -1.12
C GLY A 319 14.38 -12.11 -1.43
N ALA A 320 15.63 -11.71 -1.64
CA ALA A 320 15.99 -10.36 -2.10
C ALA A 320 17.08 -10.48 -3.15
N VAL A 321 17.11 -9.55 -4.11
CA VAL A 321 18.22 -9.45 -5.07
C VAL A 321 19.55 -9.38 -4.30
N GLY A 322 20.42 -10.35 -4.53
CA GLY A 322 21.75 -10.44 -3.90
C GLY A 322 21.80 -10.94 -2.45
N ALA A 323 20.66 -11.30 -1.83
CA ALA A 323 20.66 -11.85 -0.47
C ALA A 323 20.96 -13.37 -0.48
N PRO A 324 21.92 -13.86 0.34
CA PRO A 324 22.19 -15.28 0.43
C PRO A 324 21.02 -16.03 1.09
N ALA A 325 20.72 -17.22 0.59
CA ALA A 325 19.80 -18.14 1.27
C ALA A 325 20.34 -18.50 2.66
N THR A 326 19.51 -18.42 3.69
CA THR A 326 19.90 -18.82 5.04
C THR A 326 19.50 -20.27 5.27
N LEU A 327 20.47 -21.15 5.51
CA LEU A 327 20.24 -22.60 5.61
C LEU A 327 19.52 -23.16 4.37
N GLY A 328 19.74 -22.55 3.20
CA GLY A 328 19.06 -22.90 1.95
C GLY A 328 17.64 -22.33 1.80
N LEU A 329 17.16 -21.53 2.75
CA LEU A 329 15.84 -20.90 2.72
C LEU A 329 15.91 -19.39 2.46
N TYR A 330 14.99 -18.90 1.65
CA TYR A 330 14.76 -17.47 1.46
C TYR A 330 13.63 -17.02 2.38
N LEU A 331 13.90 -16.08 3.26
CA LEU A 331 12.85 -15.46 4.07
C LEU A 331 11.94 -14.64 3.17
N GLY A 332 10.64 -14.74 3.42
CA GLY A 332 9.60 -14.05 2.70
C GLY A 332 8.68 -13.27 3.61
N HIS A 333 7.61 -12.77 3.01
CA HIS A 333 6.53 -12.05 3.68
C HIS A 333 5.20 -12.50 3.08
N PHE A 334 4.16 -12.47 3.91
CA PHE A 334 2.79 -12.68 3.52
C PHE A 334 1.92 -11.65 4.22
N ALA A 335 0.99 -11.06 3.48
CA ALA A 335 -0.06 -10.23 4.02
C ALA A 335 -1.31 -10.38 3.18
N PHE A 336 -2.46 -10.11 3.79
CA PHE A 336 -3.69 -9.91 3.03
C PHE A 336 -3.82 -8.45 2.58
N GLY A 337 -4.73 -8.24 1.66
CA GLY A 337 -5.17 -6.93 1.20
C GLY A 337 -6.57 -7.03 0.60
N LEU A 338 -6.98 -5.94 -0.02
CA LEU A 338 -8.19 -5.86 -0.81
C LEU A 338 -7.81 -5.40 -2.22
N ALA A 339 -8.55 -5.87 -3.21
CA ALA A 339 -8.51 -5.28 -4.52
C ALA A 339 -9.91 -5.10 -5.08
N GLU A 340 -10.07 -4.05 -5.87
CA GLU A 340 -11.30 -3.73 -6.59
C GLU A 340 -10.98 -3.45 -8.05
N VAL A 341 -11.85 -3.91 -8.95
CA VAL A 341 -11.77 -3.57 -10.36
C VAL A 341 -12.46 -2.23 -10.59
N VAL A 342 -11.66 -1.16 -10.68
CA VAL A 342 -12.14 0.20 -10.84
C VAL A 342 -11.96 0.71 -12.26
N LYS A 343 -12.63 1.81 -12.58
CA LYS A 343 -12.42 2.54 -13.82
C LYS A 343 -11.18 3.43 -13.69
N ASP A 344 -10.21 3.27 -14.59
CA ASP A 344 -9.05 4.16 -14.68
C ASP A 344 -9.50 5.57 -15.06
N PRO A 345 -9.24 6.61 -14.24
CA PRO A 345 -9.69 7.97 -14.52
C PRO A 345 -9.02 8.60 -15.75
N PHE A 346 -7.88 8.09 -16.21
CA PHE A 346 -7.19 8.62 -17.40
C PHE A 346 -7.69 7.97 -18.69
N THR A 347 -7.85 6.65 -18.68
CA THR A 347 -8.11 5.86 -19.90
C THR A 347 -9.56 5.40 -20.01
N GLY A 348 -10.31 5.37 -18.90
CA GLY A 348 -11.64 4.80 -18.81
C GLY A 348 -11.69 3.27 -18.85
N GLU A 349 -10.54 2.60 -18.95
CA GLU A 349 -10.43 1.14 -18.94
C GLU A 349 -10.55 0.57 -17.51
N ALA A 350 -10.92 -0.71 -17.40
CA ALA A 350 -10.93 -1.42 -16.13
C ALA A 350 -9.50 -1.74 -15.65
N LYS A 351 -9.21 -1.44 -14.38
CA LYS A 351 -7.94 -1.79 -13.72
C LYS A 351 -8.19 -2.28 -12.30
N PHE A 352 -7.25 -3.07 -11.78
CA PHE A 352 -7.21 -3.37 -10.35
C PHE A 352 -6.68 -2.16 -9.58
N ASP A 353 -7.44 -1.72 -8.58
CA ASP A 353 -6.97 -0.89 -7.48
C ASP A 353 -6.62 -1.80 -6.31
N VAL A 354 -5.42 -1.67 -5.78
CA VAL A 354 -4.86 -2.62 -4.82
C VAL A 354 -4.47 -1.90 -3.54
N GLU A 355 -5.01 -2.39 -2.43
CA GLU A 355 -4.69 -1.93 -1.10
C GLU A 355 -4.20 -3.08 -0.24
N TYR A 356 -2.95 -3.00 0.18
CA TYR A 356 -2.38 -3.96 1.11
C TYR A 356 -2.78 -3.64 2.54
N LYS A 357 -3.07 -4.66 3.34
CA LYS A 357 -3.17 -4.56 4.80
C LYS A 357 -1.89 -5.12 5.42
N GLN A 358 -0.82 -4.32 5.35
CA GLN A 358 0.53 -4.78 5.66
C GLN A 358 0.72 -5.00 7.16
N ILE A 359 0.71 -6.26 7.60
CA ILE A 359 1.18 -6.67 8.93
C ILE A 359 2.69 -6.90 8.81
N TYR A 360 3.48 -5.87 9.11
CA TYR A 360 4.90 -5.87 8.79
C TYR A 360 5.74 -5.37 9.95
N ALA A 361 6.71 -6.18 10.37
CA ALA A 361 7.59 -5.85 11.48
C ALA A 361 8.46 -4.62 11.21
N HIS A 362 8.96 -4.00 12.29
CA HIS A 362 9.88 -2.88 12.18
C HIS A 362 11.13 -3.28 11.39
N ASN A 363 11.55 -2.40 10.49
CA ASN A 363 12.55 -2.71 9.47
C ASN A 363 13.41 -1.48 9.16
N ARG A 364 14.52 -1.71 8.45
CA ARG A 364 15.46 -0.64 8.07
C ARG A 364 14.90 0.31 7.02
N GLY A 365 14.02 -0.19 6.16
CA GLY A 365 13.43 0.57 5.06
C GLY A 365 12.37 1.57 5.50
N GLY A 366 11.90 1.51 6.75
CA GLY A 366 10.84 2.42 7.23
C GLY A 366 9.48 2.15 6.59
N ILE A 367 9.24 0.90 6.15
CA ILE A 367 7.91 0.40 5.79
C ILE A 367 7.11 0.22 7.08
N ILE A 368 5.87 0.71 7.11
CA ILE A 368 5.08 0.78 8.34
C ILE A 368 3.86 -0.09 8.22
N SER A 369 3.60 -0.88 9.27
CA SER A 369 2.42 -1.71 9.30
C SER A 369 1.15 -0.87 9.22
N GLY A 370 0.23 -1.24 8.35
CA GLY A 370 -1.01 -0.50 8.10
C GLY A 370 -1.53 -0.72 6.69
N SER A 371 -2.64 -0.06 6.39
CA SER A 371 -3.21 0.04 5.05
C SER A 371 -2.26 0.82 4.13
N GLN A 372 -1.89 0.27 2.98
CA GLN A 372 -0.98 0.90 2.01
C GLN A 372 -1.47 0.70 0.59
N SER A 373 -1.47 1.77 -0.20
CA SER A 373 -1.67 1.66 -1.65
C SER A 373 -0.52 0.88 -2.30
N TRP A 374 -0.80 0.25 -3.45
CA TRP A 374 0.22 -0.50 -4.18
C TRP A 374 1.46 0.34 -4.45
N GLN A 375 1.28 1.56 -4.96
CA GLN A 375 2.39 2.44 -5.30
C GLN A 375 3.28 2.78 -4.10
N THR A 376 2.75 2.79 -2.87
CA THR A 376 3.57 3.06 -1.67
C THR A 376 4.38 1.87 -1.24
N TYR A 377 3.75 0.70 -1.20
CA TYR A 377 4.44 -0.49 -0.73
C TYR A 377 5.42 -1.05 -1.76
N MET A 378 5.04 -0.96 -3.04
CA MET A 378 5.78 -1.57 -4.15
C MET A 378 6.52 -0.54 -5.00
N GLY A 379 5.83 0.52 -5.42
CA GLY A 379 6.31 1.47 -6.42
C GLY A 379 7.12 2.65 -5.89
N ASP A 380 7.24 2.80 -4.57
CA ASP A 380 7.91 3.93 -3.95
C ASP A 380 9.40 3.92 -4.28
N THR A 381 9.90 5.02 -4.81
CA THR A 381 11.26 5.10 -5.33
C THR A 381 12.31 5.20 -4.24
N GLU A 382 11.96 5.28 -2.96
CA GLU A 382 12.91 5.18 -1.85
C GLU A 382 12.79 3.83 -1.14
N ARG A 383 11.56 3.34 -0.94
CA ARG A 383 11.26 2.23 -0.01
C ARG A 383 10.54 1.06 -0.67
N GLY A 384 10.06 1.23 -1.89
CA GLY A 384 9.23 0.27 -2.61
C GLY A 384 9.96 -1.03 -2.91
N LEU A 385 9.25 -2.15 -2.75
CA LEU A 385 9.84 -3.49 -2.86
C LEU A 385 9.93 -4.02 -4.30
N MET A 386 9.23 -3.43 -5.27
CA MET A 386 9.17 -3.96 -6.65
C MET A 386 10.54 -4.02 -7.34
N TYR A 387 11.49 -3.21 -6.86
CA TYR A 387 12.83 -3.08 -7.45
C TYR A 387 13.81 -4.15 -6.96
N ASP A 388 13.56 -4.72 -5.78
CA ASP A 388 14.52 -5.57 -5.06
C ASP A 388 13.99 -6.97 -4.75
N ARG A 389 12.68 -7.19 -4.92
CA ARG A 389 11.98 -8.42 -4.53
C ARG A 389 11.10 -8.93 -5.68
N PRO A 390 11.13 -10.24 -5.98
CA PRO A 390 10.04 -10.83 -6.72
C PRO A 390 8.79 -10.91 -5.83
N VAL A 391 7.64 -10.63 -6.42
CA VAL A 391 6.36 -10.57 -5.72
C VAL A 391 5.32 -11.36 -6.50
N SER A 392 4.43 -12.00 -5.77
CA SER A 392 3.21 -12.61 -6.29
C SER A 392 2.03 -12.04 -5.51
N ASP A 393 1.18 -11.31 -6.23
CA ASP A 393 -0.11 -10.86 -5.74
C ASP A 393 -1.20 -11.72 -6.41
N SER A 394 -2.05 -12.35 -5.59
CA SER A 394 -3.17 -13.16 -6.07
C SER A 394 -4.48 -12.54 -5.66
N PHE A 395 -5.37 -12.32 -6.63
CA PHE A 395 -6.73 -11.88 -6.40
C PHE A 395 -7.64 -13.09 -6.25
N VAL A 396 -8.42 -13.12 -5.16
CA VAL A 396 -9.40 -14.18 -4.89
C VAL A 396 -10.76 -13.52 -4.69
N GLU A 397 -11.71 -13.85 -5.56
CA GLU A 397 -13.10 -13.42 -5.42
C GLU A 397 -13.73 -14.09 -4.20
N VAL A 398 -14.33 -13.27 -3.35
CA VAL A 398 -15.12 -13.71 -2.20
C VAL A 398 -16.40 -12.87 -2.18
N PRO A 399 -17.38 -13.17 -3.04
CA PRO A 399 -18.57 -12.32 -3.21
C PRO A 399 -19.31 -12.06 -1.89
N GLU A 400 -19.38 -13.06 -1.02
CA GLU A 400 -20.08 -12.99 0.26
C GLU A 400 -19.46 -11.95 1.21
N LEU A 401 -18.15 -11.69 1.09
CA LEU A 401 -17.46 -10.72 1.93
C LEU A 401 -17.88 -9.28 1.59
N PHE A 402 -18.33 -9.03 0.36
CA PHE A 402 -18.65 -7.69 -0.14
C PHE A 402 -20.14 -7.50 -0.43
N ASP A 403 -21.00 -8.45 -0.05
CA ASP A 403 -22.44 -8.33 -0.20
C ASP A 403 -23.03 -7.48 0.95
N ASP A 404 -23.39 -6.23 0.63
CA ASP A 404 -23.99 -5.28 1.55
C ASP A 404 -25.52 -5.22 1.45
N SER A 405 -26.17 -6.12 0.71
CA SER A 405 -27.61 -6.06 0.36
C SER A 405 -28.56 -6.11 1.56
N LYS A 406 -28.05 -6.49 2.74
CA LYS A 406 -28.79 -6.49 4.02
C LYS A 406 -28.45 -5.31 4.94
N GLY A 407 -27.73 -4.31 4.43
CA GLY A 407 -27.35 -3.10 5.17
C GLY A 407 -26.14 -3.29 6.08
N GLN A 408 -25.37 -4.36 5.91
CA GLN A 408 -24.11 -4.59 6.59
C GLN A 408 -23.08 -5.13 5.61
N ASP A 409 -21.85 -4.64 5.73
CA ASP A 409 -20.74 -4.95 4.83
C ASP A 409 -19.72 -5.82 5.58
N PRO A 410 -19.70 -7.16 5.35
CA PRO A 410 -18.79 -8.07 6.05
C PRO A 410 -17.31 -7.73 5.84
N SER A 411 -16.97 -7.04 4.75
CA SER A 411 -15.60 -6.58 4.49
C SER A 411 -15.12 -5.60 5.57
N ARG A 412 -16.04 -4.90 6.27
CA ARG A 412 -15.70 -4.07 7.43
C ARG A 412 -15.09 -4.87 8.57
N ILE A 413 -15.64 -6.05 8.86
CA ILE A 413 -15.08 -6.94 9.90
C ILE A 413 -13.66 -7.33 9.53
N PHE A 414 -13.42 -7.64 8.24
CA PHE A 414 -12.09 -7.95 7.74
C PHE A 414 -11.14 -6.76 7.90
N GLU A 415 -11.53 -5.59 7.43
CA GLU A 415 -10.71 -4.38 7.52
C GLU A 415 -10.39 -3.98 8.96
N ASP A 416 -11.36 -4.05 9.88
CA ASP A 416 -11.18 -3.73 11.29
C ASP A 416 -10.21 -4.71 11.97
N ARG A 417 -10.32 -6.01 11.68
CA ARG A 417 -9.38 -7.02 12.23
C ARG A 417 -7.98 -6.86 11.67
N MET A 418 -7.85 -6.49 10.40
CA MET A 418 -6.55 -6.14 9.83
C MET A 418 -5.98 -4.87 10.47
N ALA A 419 -6.78 -3.81 10.61
CA ALA A 419 -6.37 -2.55 11.25
C ALA A 419 -5.95 -2.73 12.71
N GLU A 420 -6.66 -3.58 13.45
CA GLU A 420 -6.29 -3.99 14.81
C GLU A 420 -4.89 -4.63 14.83
N MET A 421 -4.62 -5.57 13.92
CA MET A 421 -3.32 -6.25 13.86
C MET A 421 -2.19 -5.31 13.42
N THR A 422 -2.44 -4.45 12.43
CA THR A 422 -1.42 -3.50 11.96
C THR A 422 -1.09 -2.44 13.02
N ALA A 423 -2.07 -1.95 13.77
CA ALA A 423 -1.85 -1.03 14.89
C ALA A 423 -0.97 -1.66 15.98
N ARG A 424 -1.25 -2.92 16.35
CA ARG A 424 -0.38 -3.68 17.27
C ARG A 424 1.04 -3.81 16.73
N TYR A 425 1.20 -4.00 15.43
CA TYR A 425 2.53 -4.10 14.83
C TYR A 425 3.34 -2.79 14.89
N ARG A 426 2.67 -1.63 14.87
CA ARG A 426 3.31 -0.31 15.01
C ARG A 426 3.81 -0.03 16.43
N SER A 427 3.03 -0.40 17.45
CA SER A 427 3.39 -0.12 18.86
C SER A 427 4.00 -1.32 19.59
N GLY A 428 4.03 -2.50 18.97
CA GLY A 428 4.31 -3.76 19.66
C GLY A 428 3.21 -4.09 20.68
N THR A 429 3.58 -4.77 21.76
CA THR A 429 2.68 -4.94 22.92
C THR A 429 2.79 -3.75 23.89
N GLY A 430 3.06 -2.55 23.35
CA GLY A 430 3.42 -1.36 24.12
C GLY A 430 4.92 -1.22 24.38
N ASP A 431 5.75 -2.12 23.85
CA ASP A 431 7.21 -2.07 24.00
C ASP A 431 7.92 -1.31 22.86
N GLY A 432 7.15 -0.71 21.95
CA GLY A 432 7.65 0.12 20.84
C GLY A 432 8.19 -0.68 19.65
N ALA A 433 7.96 -1.99 19.61
CA ALA A 433 8.49 -2.81 18.54
C ALA A 433 7.71 -4.09 18.25
N SER A 434 7.73 -4.44 16.98
CA SER A 434 7.36 -5.77 16.49
C SER A 434 8.53 -6.35 15.73
N PHE A 435 8.86 -7.60 16.04
CA PHE A 435 10.03 -8.29 15.51
C PHE A 435 9.64 -9.68 15.03
N VAL A 436 10.22 -10.10 13.91
CA VAL A 436 9.98 -11.45 13.40
C VAL A 436 10.67 -12.48 14.30
N THR A 437 9.88 -13.38 14.87
CA THR A 437 10.32 -14.55 15.64
C THR A 437 9.58 -15.79 15.15
N SER A 438 9.92 -16.96 15.68
CA SER A 438 9.15 -18.18 15.38
C SER A 438 7.72 -18.12 15.92
N ALA A 439 7.43 -17.27 16.92
CA ALA A 439 6.12 -17.15 17.55
C ALA A 439 5.32 -15.92 17.06
N GLN A 440 5.99 -14.94 16.45
CA GLN A 440 5.40 -13.70 15.93
C GLN A 440 5.99 -13.45 14.55
N ASN A 441 5.17 -13.57 13.50
CA ASN A 441 5.61 -13.28 12.14
C ASN A 441 4.42 -12.88 11.28
N CYS A 442 4.71 -12.15 10.22
CA CYS A 442 3.71 -11.55 9.35
C CYS A 442 2.75 -12.58 8.76
N SER A 443 3.25 -13.78 8.39
CA SER A 443 2.41 -14.84 7.83
C SER A 443 1.41 -15.39 8.83
N GLN A 444 1.88 -15.72 10.03
CA GLN A 444 1.03 -16.23 11.11
C GLN A 444 -0.01 -15.19 11.52
N ASP A 445 0.42 -13.94 11.73
CA ASP A 445 -0.46 -12.92 12.30
C ASP A 445 -1.46 -12.37 11.26
N SER A 446 -1.10 -12.35 9.97
CA SER A 446 -2.06 -12.10 8.89
C SER A 446 -3.13 -13.19 8.83
N SER A 447 -2.74 -14.47 8.92
CA SER A 447 -3.68 -15.58 8.95
C SER A 447 -4.56 -15.59 10.21
N GLN A 448 -4.02 -15.20 11.36
CA GLN A 448 -4.80 -15.02 12.58
C GLN A 448 -5.82 -13.89 12.44
N GLY A 449 -5.45 -12.79 11.76
CA GLY A 449 -6.40 -11.73 11.43
C GLY A 449 -7.58 -12.24 10.60
N LEU A 450 -7.32 -13.02 9.54
CA LEU A 450 -8.39 -13.61 8.72
C LEU A 450 -9.23 -14.60 9.53
N TYR A 451 -8.61 -15.44 10.36
CA TYR A 451 -9.33 -16.35 11.23
C TYR A 451 -10.26 -15.60 12.21
N ALA A 452 -9.78 -14.50 12.80
CA ALA A 452 -10.59 -13.65 13.67
C ALA A 452 -11.76 -13.01 12.92
N THR A 453 -11.55 -12.58 11.66
CA THR A 453 -12.62 -12.11 10.79
C THR A 453 -13.72 -13.14 10.62
N VAL A 454 -13.35 -14.38 10.27
CA VAL A 454 -14.32 -15.48 10.07
C VAL A 454 -15.06 -15.81 11.38
N SER A 455 -14.35 -15.79 12.51
CA SER A 455 -14.96 -16.01 13.83
C SER A 455 -15.99 -14.92 14.17
N ASP A 456 -15.64 -13.65 13.97
CA ASP A 456 -16.54 -12.53 14.21
C ASP A 456 -17.74 -12.55 13.26
N TRP A 457 -17.52 -12.92 12.01
CA TRP A 457 -18.59 -13.09 11.03
C TRP A 457 -19.57 -14.20 11.47
N LYS A 458 -19.06 -15.37 11.89
CA LYS A 458 -19.88 -16.45 12.45
C LYS A 458 -20.71 -15.98 13.65
N GLN A 459 -20.11 -15.18 14.54
CA GLN A 459 -20.82 -14.59 15.67
C GLN A 459 -21.89 -13.59 15.23
N ALA A 460 -21.56 -12.71 14.28
CA ALA A 460 -22.51 -11.75 13.73
C ALA A 460 -23.70 -12.43 13.04
N MET A 461 -23.51 -13.57 12.39
CA MET A 461 -24.59 -14.41 11.87
C MET A 461 -25.44 -15.01 13.00
N ALA A 462 -24.80 -15.55 14.05
CA ALA A 462 -25.48 -16.15 15.18
C ALA A 462 -26.36 -15.14 15.94
N ASP A 463 -25.89 -13.89 16.05
CA ASP A 463 -26.60 -12.79 16.71
C ASP A 463 -27.67 -12.13 15.81
N GLY A 464 -27.81 -12.58 14.56
CA GLY A 464 -28.76 -12.04 13.59
C GLY A 464 -28.38 -10.67 13.03
N THR A 465 -27.13 -10.26 13.24
CA THR A 465 -26.56 -9.00 12.75
C THR A 465 -26.29 -9.13 11.24
N ILE A 466 -25.71 -10.26 10.81
CA ILE A 466 -25.49 -10.62 9.38
C ILE A 466 -26.44 -11.77 8.97
N GLY A 467 -26.91 -11.77 7.72
CA GLY A 467 -27.75 -12.83 7.17
C GLY A 467 -27.02 -14.19 7.09
N THR A 468 -27.69 -15.27 7.47
CA THR A 468 -27.13 -16.64 7.47
C THR A 468 -26.86 -17.19 6.07
N GLU A 469 -27.46 -16.60 5.04
CA GLU A 469 -27.22 -16.92 3.63
C GLU A 469 -25.79 -16.60 3.17
N LEU A 470 -25.06 -15.79 3.93
CA LEU A 470 -23.65 -15.45 3.70
C LEU A 470 -22.68 -16.45 4.36
N SER A 471 -23.16 -17.64 4.74
CA SER A 471 -22.36 -18.62 5.50
C SER A 471 -21.33 -19.39 4.68
N GLN A 472 -21.45 -19.46 3.34
CA GLN A 472 -20.58 -20.30 2.50
C GLN A 472 -19.10 -20.00 2.70
N PHE A 473 -18.71 -18.72 2.66
CA PHE A 473 -17.33 -18.34 2.93
C PHE A 473 -16.88 -18.65 4.37
N ALA A 474 -17.77 -18.47 5.35
CA ALA A 474 -17.46 -18.75 6.74
C ALA A 474 -17.35 -20.26 7.02
N GLU A 475 -18.10 -21.11 6.32
CA GLU A 475 -18.09 -22.57 6.49
C GLU A 475 -16.87 -23.23 5.85
N ASP A 476 -16.34 -22.64 4.77
CA ASP A 476 -15.22 -23.18 3.98
C ASP A 476 -13.81 -22.75 4.45
N VAL A 477 -13.72 -21.76 5.35
CA VAL A 477 -12.47 -21.29 6.01
C VAL A 477 -12.41 -21.75 7.47
#